data_AF-A0A1U8HZI5-F1
#
_entry.id   AF-A0A1U8HZI5-F1
#
_cell.length_a   1.000
_cell.length_b   1.000
_cell.length_c   1.000
_cell.angle_alpha   90.00
_cell.angle_beta   90.00
_cell.angle_gamma   90.00
#
_symmetry.space_group_name_H-M   'P 1'
#
loop_
_entity.id
_entity.type
_entity.pdbx_description
1 polymer ?
#
loop_
_entity_poly.entity_id
_entity_poly.type
_entity_poly.pdbx_seq_one_letter_code
_entity_poly.pdbx_strand_id
1 'polypeptide(L)'
;MSKAQDPFYIVKEEIQDSIDKLQSSFHQWERVPGGTGEQVHLTKELLANCESIAWQVDELAKAISVAARDPSWYGINEVELENRRRWTSNARLQVADVKRTIGAGKENDNSASMIRRELMRLPNSQQPDISDHYSAKNNDDFVASESDRQMLLLKQQDEELDELSTSVKRIGGVGLTIHEELLAQEKILDELGTEMDSTKNRLDFVQKKMGMVMKKAGSKGQIMIIIFLLVLFIILFILVFFT
;
A
#
# COMPACT_ATOMS: atom_id res chain seq x y z
N MET A 1 8.46 -19.59 -14.05
CA MET A 1 8.26 -18.14 -13.93
C MET A 1 9.46 -17.55 -13.22
N SER A 2 9.96 -16.38 -13.63
CA SER A 2 11.03 -15.71 -12.86
C SER A 2 10.43 -15.24 -11.52
N LYS A 3 11.23 -15.23 -10.44
CA LYS A 3 10.79 -14.75 -9.12
C LYS A 3 10.24 -13.32 -9.14
N ALA A 4 10.65 -12.53 -10.13
CA ALA A 4 10.24 -11.13 -10.31
C ALA A 4 8.80 -10.97 -10.86
N GLN A 5 8.17 -12.03 -11.38
CA GLN A 5 6.81 -11.97 -11.94
C GLN A 5 5.75 -12.59 -11.03
N ASP A 6 6.16 -13.14 -9.88
CA ASP A 6 5.25 -13.80 -8.96
C ASP A 6 4.68 -12.77 -7.96
N PRO A 7 3.35 -12.58 -7.93
CA PRO A 7 2.69 -11.64 -7.04
C PRO A 7 3.04 -11.85 -5.56
N PHE A 8 3.36 -13.09 -5.16
CA PHE A 8 3.79 -13.39 -3.80
C PHE A 8 5.01 -12.55 -3.39
N TYR A 9 6.02 -12.42 -4.24
CA TYR A 9 7.27 -11.75 -3.88
C TYR A 9 7.11 -10.23 -3.81
N ILE A 10 6.22 -9.66 -4.63
CA ILE A 10 5.88 -8.23 -4.60
C ILE A 10 5.21 -7.91 -3.27
N VAL A 11 4.14 -8.63 -2.92
CA VAL A 11 3.40 -8.41 -1.67
C VAL A 11 4.28 -8.71 -0.46
N LYS A 12 5.16 -9.72 -0.55
CA LYS A 12 6.15 -10.02 0.49
C LYS A 12 7.09 -8.85 0.74
N GLU A 13 7.61 -8.20 -0.30
CA GLU A 13 8.48 -7.03 -0.18
C GLU A 13 7.74 -5.85 0.46
N GLU A 14 6.51 -5.56 0.04
CA GLU A 14 5.68 -4.49 0.64
C GLU A 14 5.39 -4.72 2.13
N ILE A 15 5.06 -5.97 2.49
CA ILE A 15 4.85 -6.35 3.89
C ILE A 15 6.16 -6.24 4.68
N GLN A 16 7.30 -6.64 4.10
CA GLN A 16 8.59 -6.53 4.75
C GLN A 16 8.95 -5.07 5.02
N ASP A 17 8.79 -4.17 4.04
CA ASP A 17 8.99 -2.73 4.22
C ASP A 17 8.09 -2.16 5.34
N SER A 18 6.86 -2.67 5.45
CA SER A 18 5.92 -2.28 6.50
C SER A 18 6.36 -2.76 7.88
N ILE A 19 6.91 -3.98 7.97
CA ILE A 19 7.52 -4.52 9.19
C ILE A 19 8.76 -3.72 9.60
N ASP A 20 9.62 -3.35 8.66
CA ASP A 20 10.84 -2.59 8.94
C ASP A 20 10.51 -1.18 9.45
N LYS A 21 9.46 -0.54 8.90
CA LYS A 21 8.89 0.71 9.42
C LYS A 21 8.30 0.52 10.82
N LEU A 22 7.55 -0.55 11.05
CA LEU A 22 6.98 -0.87 12.36
C LEU A 22 8.09 -1.01 13.42
N GLN A 23 9.17 -1.72 13.11
CA GLN A 23 10.32 -1.88 14.01
C GLN A 23 11.01 -0.54 14.30
N SER A 24 11.16 0.31 13.28
CA SER A 24 11.73 1.65 13.45
C SER A 24 10.88 2.51 14.40
N SER A 25 9.57 2.53 14.21
CA SER A 25 8.63 3.22 15.10
C SER A 25 8.60 2.61 16.50
N PHE A 26 8.77 1.29 16.62
CA PHE A 26 8.84 0.61 17.91
C PHE A 26 10.09 1.02 18.69
N HIS A 27 11.25 1.07 18.05
CA HIS A 27 12.48 1.57 18.68
C HIS A 27 12.40 3.05 19.06
N GLN A 28 11.65 3.86 18.31
CA GLN A 28 11.36 5.23 18.72
C GLN A 28 10.50 5.25 19.99
N TRP A 29 9.44 4.44 20.04
CA TRP A 29 8.58 4.31 21.22
C TRP A 29 9.34 3.82 22.47
N GLU A 30 10.27 2.87 22.33
CA GLU A 30 11.12 2.40 23.44
C GLU A 30 11.99 3.51 24.05
N ARG A 31 12.36 4.52 23.25
CA ARG A 31 13.18 5.66 23.71
C ARG A 31 12.36 6.76 24.38
N VAL A 32 11.06 6.80 24.17
CA VAL A 32 10.17 7.80 24.76
C VAL A 32 9.82 7.38 26.19
N PRO A 33 10.05 8.22 27.21
CA PRO A 33 9.74 7.88 28.58
C PRO A 33 8.23 7.69 28.82
N GLY A 34 7.93 6.73 29.69
CA GLY A 34 6.60 6.37 30.17
C GLY A 34 5.72 7.57 30.53
N GLY A 35 4.47 7.61 30.04
CA GLY A 35 3.44 8.56 30.51
C GLY A 35 3.40 9.90 29.78
N THR A 36 4.18 10.08 28.71
CA THR A 36 4.09 11.27 27.85
C THR A 36 2.93 11.10 26.86
N GLY A 37 2.15 12.15 26.58
CA GLY A 37 1.07 12.09 25.57
C GLY A 37 1.55 11.61 24.20
N GLU A 38 2.82 11.90 23.85
CA GLU A 38 3.50 11.39 22.65
C GLU A 38 3.63 9.85 22.65
N GLN A 39 3.93 9.24 23.80
CA GLN A 39 4.02 7.77 23.92
C GLN A 39 2.66 7.11 23.70
N VAL A 40 1.58 7.73 24.18
CA VAL A 40 0.21 7.22 23.99
C VAL A 40 -0.19 7.26 22.52
N HIS A 41 0.13 8.35 21.81
CA HIS A 41 -0.11 8.45 20.37
C HIS A 41 0.72 7.42 19.58
N LEU A 42 2.01 7.28 19.87
CA LEU A 42 2.86 6.27 19.23
C LEU A 42 2.38 4.84 19.51
N THR A 43 1.88 4.58 20.72
CA THR A 43 1.29 3.27 21.10
C THR A 43 0.10 2.94 20.21
N LYS A 44 -0.82 3.90 19.99
CA LYS A 44 -1.97 3.72 19.10
C LYS A 44 -1.54 3.45 17.67
N GLU A 45 -0.61 4.23 17.16
CA GLU A 45 -0.09 4.08 15.79
C GLU A 45 0.56 2.71 15.58
N LEU A 46 1.39 2.28 16.53
CA LEU A 46 2.03 0.97 16.48
C LEU A 46 1.03 -0.18 16.53
N LEU A 47 0.00 -0.09 17.38
CA LEU A 47 -1.06 -1.09 17.44
C LEU A 47 -1.84 -1.16 16.12
N ALA A 48 -2.20 -0.02 15.55
CA ALA A 48 -2.85 0.06 14.24
C ALA A 48 -2.00 -0.60 13.13
N ASN A 49 -0.72 -0.26 13.09
CA ASN A 49 0.24 -0.81 12.12
C ASN A 49 0.40 -2.32 12.31
N CYS A 50 0.48 -2.80 13.56
CA CYS A 50 0.53 -4.24 13.85
C CYS A 50 -0.72 -4.96 13.31
N GLU A 51 -1.91 -4.38 13.49
CA GLU A 51 -3.15 -5.01 13.01
C GLU A 51 -3.28 -5.01 11.50
N SER A 52 -2.86 -3.93 10.85
CA SER A 52 -2.80 -3.84 9.39
C SER A 52 -1.88 -4.90 8.80
N ILE A 53 -0.63 -4.99 9.31
CA ILE A 53 0.35 -5.95 8.83
C ILE A 53 -0.09 -7.39 9.14
N ALA A 54 -0.65 -7.64 10.34
CA ALA A 54 -1.17 -8.97 10.68
C ALA A 54 -2.26 -9.43 9.71
N TRP A 55 -3.17 -8.52 9.33
CA TRP A 55 -4.20 -8.82 8.32
C TRP A 55 -3.59 -9.14 6.95
N GLN A 56 -2.62 -8.35 6.48
CA GLN A 56 -1.94 -8.60 5.20
C GLN A 56 -1.22 -9.96 5.18
N VAL A 57 -0.51 -10.29 6.26
CA VAL A 57 0.18 -11.56 6.43
C VAL A 57 -0.82 -12.73 6.46
N ASP A 58 -1.98 -12.55 7.10
CA ASP A 58 -3.06 -13.54 7.12
C ASP A 58 -3.66 -13.80 5.74
N GLU A 59 -3.85 -12.74 4.94
CA GLU A 59 -4.38 -12.88 3.59
C GLU A 59 -3.37 -13.60 2.68
N LEU A 60 -2.09 -13.26 2.79
CA LEU A 60 -1.01 -13.95 2.10
C LEU A 60 -0.91 -15.42 2.53
N ALA A 61 -1.17 -15.73 3.80
CA ALA A 61 -1.24 -17.11 4.31
C ALA A 61 -2.38 -17.91 3.66
N LYS A 62 -3.56 -17.29 3.46
CA LYS A 62 -4.68 -17.93 2.76
C LYS A 62 -4.33 -18.20 1.30
N ALA A 63 -3.68 -17.26 0.62
CA ALA A 63 -3.22 -17.44 -0.75
C ALA A 63 -2.25 -18.63 -0.88
N ILE A 64 -1.29 -18.74 0.05
CA ILE A 64 -0.39 -19.91 0.13
C ILE A 64 -1.20 -21.21 0.35
N SER A 65 -2.20 -21.18 1.22
CA SER A 65 -3.05 -22.35 1.50
C SER A 65 -3.82 -22.80 0.25
N VAL A 66 -4.35 -21.87 -0.54
CA VAL A 66 -5.01 -22.18 -1.83
C VAL A 66 -4.01 -22.77 -2.82
N ALA A 67 -2.85 -22.14 -2.97
CA ALA A 67 -1.79 -22.63 -3.85
C ALA A 67 -1.27 -24.02 -3.46
N ALA A 68 -1.26 -24.34 -2.16
CA ALA A 68 -0.87 -25.64 -1.65
C ALA A 68 -1.81 -26.79 -2.05
N ARG A 69 -3.07 -26.49 -2.40
CA ARG A 69 -4.05 -27.53 -2.80
C ARG A 69 -3.79 -28.05 -4.21
N ASP A 70 -3.27 -27.21 -5.09
CA ASP A 70 -2.86 -27.59 -6.44
C ASP A 70 -1.56 -26.87 -6.86
N PRO A 71 -0.40 -27.31 -6.34
CA PRO A 71 0.87 -26.65 -6.62
C PRO A 71 1.26 -26.69 -8.11
N SER A 72 0.83 -27.73 -8.83
CA SER A 72 1.07 -27.93 -10.26
C SER A 72 0.44 -26.84 -11.12
N TRP A 73 -0.77 -26.40 -10.77
CA TRP A 73 -1.46 -25.32 -11.50
C TRP A 73 -0.71 -23.99 -11.46
N TYR A 74 -0.04 -23.72 -10.32
CA TYR A 74 0.72 -22.48 -10.11
C TYR A 74 2.21 -22.62 -10.44
N GLY A 75 2.70 -23.81 -10.81
CA GLY A 75 4.11 -24.05 -11.08
C GLY A 75 5.00 -23.84 -9.85
N ILE A 76 4.49 -24.09 -8.65
CA ILE A 76 5.18 -23.90 -7.38
C ILE A 76 5.70 -25.25 -6.86
N ASN A 77 6.99 -25.29 -6.52
CA ASN A 77 7.61 -26.49 -5.92
C ASN A 77 7.32 -26.57 -4.42
N GLU A 78 7.31 -27.77 -3.84
CA GLU A 78 7.10 -27.98 -2.39
C GLU A 78 8.10 -27.18 -1.53
N VAL A 79 9.36 -27.12 -1.96
CA VAL A 79 10.41 -26.33 -1.29
C VAL A 79 10.09 -24.84 -1.29
N GLU A 80 9.53 -24.35 -2.39
CA GLU A 80 9.14 -22.95 -2.52
C GLU A 80 7.93 -22.66 -1.63
N LEU A 81 6.92 -23.54 -1.63
CA LEU A 81 5.76 -23.44 -0.76
C LEU A 81 6.14 -23.39 0.72
N GLU A 82 7.07 -24.25 1.14
CA GLU A 82 7.58 -24.27 2.52
C GLU A 82 8.33 -22.98 2.87
N ASN A 83 9.13 -22.43 1.95
CA ASN A 83 9.77 -21.13 2.15
C ASN A 83 8.75 -20.01 2.37
N ARG A 84 7.63 -20.03 1.62
CA ARG A 84 6.53 -19.06 1.80
C ARG A 84 5.89 -19.21 3.16
N ARG A 85 5.50 -20.44 3.55
CA ARG A 85 4.93 -20.74 4.87
C ARG A 85 5.84 -20.28 6.01
N ARG A 86 7.13 -20.58 5.91
CA ARG A 86 8.13 -20.20 6.92
C ARG A 86 8.25 -18.69 7.05
N TRP A 87 8.34 -17.96 5.94
CA TRP A 87 8.41 -16.50 5.98
C TRP A 87 7.14 -15.89 6.56
N THR A 88 5.95 -16.32 6.13
CA THR A 88 4.66 -15.84 6.65
C THR A 88 4.53 -16.11 8.14
N SER A 89 4.97 -17.29 8.61
CA SER A 89 4.99 -17.60 10.04
C SER A 89 5.95 -16.71 10.83
N ASN A 90 7.14 -16.40 10.29
CA ASN A 90 8.09 -15.50 10.92
C ASN A 90 7.53 -14.07 11.00
N ALA A 91 6.95 -13.57 9.91
CA ALA A 91 6.30 -12.25 9.87
C ALA A 91 5.20 -12.13 10.93
N ARG A 92 4.34 -13.15 11.08
CA ARG A 92 3.33 -13.20 12.15
C ARG A 92 3.97 -13.10 13.54
N LEU A 93 5.05 -13.83 13.79
CA LEU A 93 5.73 -13.83 15.08
C LEU A 93 6.34 -12.46 15.41
N GLN A 94 6.98 -11.80 14.45
CA GLN A 94 7.55 -10.46 14.63
C GLN A 94 6.49 -9.43 15.01
N VAL A 95 5.36 -9.40 14.28
CA VAL A 95 4.27 -8.48 14.56
C VAL A 95 3.59 -8.78 15.89
N ALA A 96 3.41 -10.07 16.22
CA ALA A 96 2.83 -10.49 17.49
C ALA A 96 3.73 -10.14 18.68
N ASP A 97 5.05 -10.20 18.52
CA ASP A 97 6.02 -9.84 19.55
C ASP A 97 5.99 -8.33 19.85
N VAL A 98 6.02 -7.49 18.81
CA VAL A 98 5.86 -6.03 18.94
C VAL A 98 4.53 -5.69 19.61
N LYS A 99 3.42 -6.29 19.15
CA LYS A 99 2.09 -6.09 19.74
C LYS A 99 2.05 -6.49 21.23
N ARG A 100 2.68 -7.61 21.60
CA ARG A 100 2.73 -8.08 22.99
C ARG A 100 3.53 -7.13 23.87
N THR A 101 4.68 -6.66 23.41
CA THR A 101 5.55 -5.77 24.19
C THR A 101 4.89 -4.41 24.45
N ILE A 102 4.19 -3.88 23.44
CA ILE A 102 3.39 -2.65 23.59
C ILE A 102 2.21 -2.88 24.55
N GLY A 103 1.52 -4.01 24.43
CA GLY A 103 0.40 -4.38 25.32
C GLY A 103 0.84 -4.55 26.78
N ALA A 104 1.98 -5.21 27.02
CA ALA A 104 2.55 -5.39 28.35
C ALA A 104 3.00 -4.06 28.99
N GLY A 105 3.47 -3.10 28.18
CA GLY A 105 3.74 -1.74 28.64
C GLY A 105 2.49 -1.03 29.20
N LYS A 106 1.32 -1.29 28.61
CA LYS A 106 0.02 -0.74 29.05
C LYS A 106 -0.47 -1.38 30.36
N GLU A 107 -0.24 -2.67 30.58
CA GLU A 107 -0.60 -3.38 31.82
C GLU A 107 0.27 -2.98 33.03
N ASN A 108 1.54 -2.65 32.80
CA ASN A 108 2.45 -2.26 33.88
C ASN A 108 2.13 -0.86 34.43
N ASP A 109 1.67 0.07 33.58
CA ASP A 109 1.19 1.40 33.98
C ASP A 109 -0.16 1.31 34.73
N ASN A 110 -1.05 0.40 34.31
CA ASN A 110 -2.28 0.05 35.03
C ASN A 110 -2.01 -0.62 36.39
N SER A 111 -1.01 -1.49 36.48
CA SER A 111 -0.66 -2.17 37.74
C SER A 111 0.01 -1.22 38.73
N ALA A 112 0.89 -0.33 38.26
CA ALA A 112 1.52 0.68 39.11
C ALA A 112 0.49 1.70 39.65
N SER A 113 -0.49 2.11 38.82
CA SER A 113 -1.59 2.97 39.26
C SER A 113 -2.58 2.23 40.18
N MET A 114 -2.88 0.95 39.93
CA MET A 114 -3.74 0.13 40.79
C MET A 114 -3.08 -0.19 42.14
N ILE A 115 -1.79 -0.51 42.16
CA ILE A 115 -1.01 -0.70 43.39
C ILE A 115 -0.91 0.61 44.18
N ARG A 116 -0.75 1.76 43.50
CA ARG A 116 -0.80 3.08 44.15
C ARG A 116 -2.19 3.37 44.73
N ARG A 117 -3.27 2.94 44.06
CA ARG A 117 -4.66 3.05 44.54
C ARG A 117 -4.96 2.13 45.73
N GLU A 118 -4.40 0.92 45.74
CA GLU A 118 -4.47 -0.02 46.87
C GLU A 118 -3.66 0.46 48.08
N LEU A 119 -2.44 0.99 47.88
CA LEU A 119 -1.63 1.58 48.93
C LEU A 119 -2.26 2.83 49.56
N MET A 120 -3.08 3.59 48.80
CA MET A 120 -3.88 4.71 49.34
C MET A 120 -5.20 4.26 50.00
N ARG A 121 -5.57 2.98 49.92
CA ARG A 121 -6.78 2.42 50.56
C ARG A 121 -6.52 1.77 51.93
N LEU A 122 -5.31 1.88 52.48
CA LEU A 122 -5.04 1.39 53.83
C LEU A 122 -5.71 2.28 54.90
N PRO A 123 -6.48 1.71 55.84
CA PRO A 123 -6.95 2.44 57.01
C PRO A 123 -5.76 2.64 57.96
N ASN A 124 -5.21 3.86 58.02
CA ASN A 124 -4.16 4.20 58.96
C ASN A 124 -4.71 4.11 60.40
N SER A 125 -4.24 3.13 61.17
CA SER A 125 -4.54 3.01 62.59
C SER A 125 -3.50 3.79 63.40
N GLN A 126 -3.98 4.82 64.10
CA GLN A 126 -3.37 5.50 65.26
C GLN A 126 -2.25 6.55 65.01
N GLN A 127 -2.62 7.84 64.89
CA GLN A 127 -2.43 8.91 65.91
C GLN A 127 -2.69 10.30 65.29
N PRO A 128 -3.27 11.26 66.03
CA PRO A 128 -3.62 12.58 65.50
C PRO A 128 -2.52 13.61 65.78
N ASP A 129 -1.98 14.24 64.75
CA ASP A 129 -1.33 15.55 64.87
C ASP A 129 -2.00 16.52 63.87
N ILE A 130 -2.51 17.63 64.39
CA ILE A 130 -3.70 18.33 63.88
C ILE A 130 -3.40 19.51 62.94
N SER A 131 -2.17 19.67 62.43
CA SER A 131 -1.83 20.88 61.65
C SER A 131 -1.77 20.75 60.11
N ASP A 132 -1.77 19.56 59.51
CA ASP A 132 -1.60 19.40 58.04
C ASP A 132 -2.80 18.78 57.29
N HIS A 133 -3.93 18.56 57.98
CA HIS A 133 -5.05 17.75 57.47
C HIS A 133 -5.82 18.36 56.28
N TYR A 134 -5.75 19.69 56.07
CA TYR A 134 -6.46 20.33 54.95
C TYR A 134 -5.72 20.23 53.61
N SER A 135 -4.38 20.16 53.63
CA SER A 135 -3.58 20.06 52.41
C SER A 135 -3.54 18.64 51.85
N ALA A 136 -3.54 17.62 52.72
CA ALA A 136 -3.53 16.22 52.30
C ALA A 136 -4.87 15.79 51.66
N LYS A 137 -6.01 16.25 52.21
CA LYS A 137 -7.34 15.89 51.69
C LYS A 137 -7.65 16.52 50.33
N ASN A 138 -7.18 17.74 50.09
CA ASN A 138 -7.33 18.40 48.79
C ASN A 138 -6.43 17.77 47.71
N ASN A 139 -5.24 17.28 48.09
CA ASN A 139 -4.36 16.55 47.17
C ASN A 139 -4.94 15.18 46.79
N ASP A 140 -5.56 14.46 47.74
CA ASP A 140 -6.21 13.17 47.44
C ASP A 140 -7.38 13.34 46.46
N ASP A 141 -8.22 14.36 46.64
CA ASP A 141 -9.36 14.63 45.75
C ASP A 141 -8.88 15.07 44.34
N PHE A 142 -7.81 15.87 44.28
CA PHE A 142 -7.18 16.26 43.02
C PHE A 142 -6.53 15.08 42.30
N VAL A 143 -5.82 14.20 43.02
CA VAL A 143 -5.17 13.01 42.44
C VAL A 143 -6.21 11.96 42.01
N ALA A 144 -7.27 11.77 42.79
CA ALA A 144 -8.37 10.88 42.42
C ALA A 144 -9.11 11.37 41.17
N SER A 145 -9.40 12.67 41.08
CA SER A 145 -10.06 13.25 39.91
C SER A 145 -9.18 13.22 38.65
N GLU A 146 -7.87 13.44 38.76
CA GLU A 146 -6.93 13.26 37.63
C GLU A 146 -6.81 11.79 37.21
N SER A 147 -6.77 10.86 38.17
CA SER A 147 -6.70 9.42 37.86
C SER A 147 -7.96 8.92 37.14
N ASP A 148 -9.15 9.34 37.58
CA ASP A 148 -10.40 8.95 36.93
C ASP A 148 -10.51 9.60 35.54
N ARG A 149 -9.98 10.82 35.36
CA ARG A 149 -9.87 11.47 34.04
C ARG A 149 -8.95 10.71 33.10
N GLN A 150 -7.78 10.25 33.58
CA GLN A 150 -6.87 9.40 32.78
C GLN A 150 -7.51 8.07 32.41
N MET A 151 -8.25 7.44 33.32
CA MET A 151 -8.95 6.18 33.06
C MET A 151 -10.04 6.33 31.99
N LEU A 152 -10.81 7.42 32.03
CA LEU A 152 -11.82 7.72 31.00
C LEU A 152 -11.18 7.95 29.63
N LEU A 153 -10.05 8.67 29.60
CA LEU A 153 -9.28 8.91 28.38
C LEU A 153 -8.80 7.57 27.80
N LEU A 154 -8.22 6.70 28.63
CA LEU A 154 -7.69 5.40 28.19
C LEU A 154 -8.79 4.44 27.72
N LYS A 155 -9.98 4.49 28.34
CA LYS A 155 -11.15 3.71 27.91
C LYS A 155 -11.68 4.17 26.55
N GLN A 156 -11.76 5.48 26.31
CA GLN A 156 -12.12 6.02 25.00
C GLN A 156 -11.13 5.56 23.93
N GLN A 157 -9.85 5.44 24.28
CA GLN A 157 -8.82 4.98 23.35
C GLN A 157 -8.94 3.50 22.98
N ASP A 158 -9.39 2.62 23.89
CA ASP A 158 -9.63 1.21 23.55
C ASP A 158 -10.83 1.04 22.62
N GLU A 159 -11.89 1.82 22.83
CA GLU A 159 -13.08 1.84 21.97
C GLU A 159 -12.72 2.36 20.56
N GLU A 160 -11.91 3.40 20.47
CA GLU A 160 -11.36 3.91 19.22
C GLU A 160 -10.45 2.89 18.50
N LEU A 161 -9.68 2.06 19.22
CA LEU A 161 -8.81 1.05 18.61
C LEU A 161 -9.61 -0.12 18.03
N ASP A 162 -10.71 -0.53 18.65
CA ASP A 162 -11.61 -1.56 18.08
C ASP A 162 -12.33 -1.06 16.82
N GLU A 163 -12.77 0.21 16.85
CA GLU A 163 -13.30 0.89 15.66
C GLU A 163 -12.24 1.05 14.57
N LEU A 164 -11.00 1.37 14.94
CA LEU A 164 -9.88 1.41 14.00
C LEU A 164 -9.59 0.03 13.42
N SER A 165 -9.62 -1.04 14.23
CA SER A 165 -9.39 -2.42 13.78
C SER A 165 -10.40 -2.84 12.73
N THR A 166 -11.67 -2.56 12.99
CA THR A 166 -12.76 -2.83 12.04
C THR A 166 -12.67 -1.96 10.79
N SER A 167 -12.23 -0.72 10.93
CA SER A 167 -11.97 0.19 9.82
C SER A 167 -10.78 -0.24 8.97
N VAL A 168 -9.68 -0.69 9.57
CA VAL A 168 -8.50 -1.24 8.89
C VAL A 168 -8.85 -2.49 8.11
N LYS A 169 -9.65 -3.40 8.67
CA LYS A 169 -10.16 -4.58 7.93
C LYS A 169 -11.00 -4.17 6.71
N ARG A 170 -11.84 -3.14 6.86
CA ARG A 170 -12.67 -2.61 5.76
C ARG A 170 -11.82 -1.93 4.68
N ILE A 171 -10.86 -1.09 5.09
CA ILE A 171 -9.91 -0.41 4.21
C ILE A 171 -9.03 -1.43 3.49
N GLY A 172 -8.55 -2.47 4.18
CA GLY A 172 -7.81 -3.57 3.57
C GLY A 172 -8.62 -4.27 2.48
N GLY A 173 -9.91 -4.52 2.73
CA GLY A 173 -10.84 -5.03 1.71
C GLY A 173 -10.98 -4.10 0.50
N VAL A 174 -11.14 -2.80 0.72
CA VAL A 174 -11.21 -1.80 -0.36
C VAL A 174 -9.88 -1.66 -1.11
N GLY A 175 -8.75 -1.71 -0.41
CA GLY A 175 -7.41 -1.65 -1.00
C GLY A 175 -7.14 -2.85 -1.92
N LEU A 176 -7.61 -4.04 -1.55
CA LEU A 176 -7.56 -5.23 -2.40
C LEU A 176 -8.36 -5.02 -3.70
N THR A 177 -9.56 -4.45 -3.59
CA THR A 177 -10.40 -4.12 -4.77
C THR A 177 -9.74 -3.07 -5.66
N ILE A 178 -9.12 -2.03 -5.09
CA ILE A 178 -8.40 -1.01 -5.86
C ILE A 178 -7.20 -1.61 -6.59
N HIS A 179 -6.45 -2.51 -5.94
CA HIS A 179 -5.32 -3.17 -6.57
C HIS A 179 -5.75 -4.05 -7.75
N GLU A 180 -6.84 -4.83 -7.59
CA GLU A 180 -7.41 -5.62 -8.68
C GLU A 180 -7.85 -4.75 -9.86
N GLU A 181 -8.47 -3.60 -9.58
CA GLU A 181 -8.86 -2.62 -10.59
C GLU A 181 -7.63 -1.98 -11.28
N LEU A 182 -6.55 -1.70 -10.55
CA LEU A 182 -5.30 -1.18 -11.13
C LEU A 182 -4.64 -2.21 -12.07
N LEU A 183 -4.63 -3.49 -11.70
CA LEU A 183 -4.15 -4.56 -12.58
C LEU A 183 -5.03 -4.70 -13.83
N ALA A 184 -6.36 -4.53 -13.67
CA ALA A 184 -7.26 -4.51 -14.81
C ALA A 184 -6.97 -3.31 -15.75
N GLN A 185 -6.67 -2.14 -15.18
CA GLN A 185 -6.28 -0.95 -15.95
C GLN A 185 -4.92 -1.10 -16.64
N GLU A 186 -3.93 -1.74 -16.02
CA GLU A 186 -2.64 -2.06 -16.66
C GLU A 186 -2.85 -2.94 -17.91
N LYS A 187 -3.72 -3.95 -17.82
CA LYS A 187 -4.06 -4.82 -18.95
C LYS A 187 -4.76 -4.04 -20.08
N ILE A 188 -5.69 -3.13 -19.74
CA ILE A 188 -6.37 -2.28 -20.72
C ILE A 188 -5.37 -1.31 -21.39
N LEU A 189 -4.39 -0.80 -20.64
CA LEU A 189 -3.33 0.06 -21.18
C LEU A 189 -2.40 -0.69 -22.14
N ASP A 190 -2.06 -1.94 -21.84
CA ASP A 190 -1.28 -2.79 -22.74
C ASP A 190 -2.06 -3.07 -24.04
N GLU A 191 -3.34 -3.41 -23.93
CA GLU A 191 -4.23 -3.58 -25.09
C GLU A 191 -4.32 -2.30 -25.93
N LEU A 192 -4.50 -1.14 -25.29
CA LEU A 192 -4.47 0.17 -25.96
C LEU A 192 -3.12 0.44 -26.65
N GLY A 193 -2.01 0.03 -26.03
CA GLY A 193 -0.68 0.10 -26.63
C GLY A 193 -0.58 -0.73 -27.90
N THR A 194 -1.08 -1.97 -27.88
CA THR A 194 -1.11 -2.85 -29.07
C THR A 194 -2.01 -2.30 -30.18
N GLU A 195 -3.16 -1.73 -29.83
CA GLU A 195 -4.05 -1.07 -30.81
C GLU A 195 -3.39 0.18 -31.40
N MET A 196 -2.70 0.97 -30.58
CA MET A 196 -1.94 2.15 -31.02
C MET A 196 -0.83 1.77 -32.00
N ASP A 197 -0.07 0.70 -31.71
CA ASP A 197 0.96 0.18 -32.62
C ASP A 197 0.38 -0.34 -33.93
N SER A 198 -0.77 -1.01 -33.89
CA SER A 198 -1.49 -1.44 -35.09
C SER A 198 -1.93 -0.24 -35.95
N THR A 199 -2.40 0.83 -35.30
CA THR A 199 -2.81 2.08 -35.94
C THR A 199 -1.61 2.80 -36.54
N LYS A 200 -0.48 2.84 -35.85
CA LYS A 200 0.79 3.39 -36.35
C LYS A 200 1.28 2.64 -37.59
N ASN A 201 1.22 1.31 -37.59
CA ASN A 201 1.60 0.50 -38.75
C ASN A 201 0.68 0.74 -39.96
N ARG A 202 -0.63 0.89 -39.73
CA ARG A 202 -1.59 1.28 -40.78
C ARG A 202 -1.29 2.68 -41.32
N LEU A 203 -0.98 3.63 -40.43
CA LEU A 203 -0.66 5.00 -40.79
C LEU A 203 0.64 5.07 -41.60
N ASP A 204 1.68 4.33 -41.22
CA ASP A 204 2.94 4.21 -42.00
C ASP A 204 2.70 3.63 -43.40
N PHE A 205 1.82 2.64 -43.52
CA PHE A 205 1.43 2.08 -44.82
C PHE A 205 0.69 3.11 -45.70
N VAL A 206 -0.23 3.88 -45.11
CA VAL A 206 -0.92 4.97 -45.81
C VAL A 206 0.09 6.05 -46.24
N GLN A 207 1.01 6.43 -45.37
CA GLN A 207 2.05 7.41 -45.67
C GLN A 207 2.98 6.95 -46.80
N LYS A 208 3.39 5.67 -46.78
CA LYS A 208 4.17 5.04 -47.88
C LYS A 208 3.39 5.01 -49.19
N LYS A 209 2.09 4.68 -49.17
CA LYS A 209 1.23 4.72 -50.35
C LYS A 209 1.08 6.14 -50.90
N MET A 210 0.88 7.13 -50.04
CA MET A 210 0.81 8.54 -50.42
C MET A 210 2.13 9.00 -51.05
N GLY A 211 3.27 8.61 -50.47
CA GLY A 211 4.59 8.84 -51.06
C GLY A 211 4.79 8.15 -52.41
N MET A 212 4.31 6.91 -52.58
CA MET A 212 4.34 6.21 -53.87
C MET A 212 3.41 6.83 -54.91
N VAL A 213 2.21 7.25 -54.53
CA VAL A 213 1.28 7.96 -55.43
C VAL A 213 1.89 9.28 -55.86
N MET A 214 2.50 10.04 -54.94
CA MET A 214 3.18 11.29 -55.26
C MET A 214 4.38 11.06 -56.20
N LYS A 215 5.13 9.96 -56.01
CA LYS A 215 6.22 9.55 -56.93
C LYS A 215 5.73 9.02 -58.27
N LYS A 216 4.59 8.31 -58.32
CA LYS A 216 4.03 7.69 -59.55
C LYS A 216 3.19 8.67 -60.38
N ALA A 217 2.59 9.67 -59.73
CA ALA A 217 2.14 10.91 -60.37
C ALA A 217 3.32 11.78 -60.81
N GLY A 218 4.54 11.44 -60.38
CA GLY A 218 5.76 12.16 -60.67
C GLY A 218 6.13 12.13 -62.15
N SER A 219 6.18 13.34 -62.70
CA SER A 219 6.99 13.84 -63.83
C SER A 219 7.08 13.01 -65.11
N LYS A 220 7.35 11.71 -65.09
CA LYS A 220 7.55 10.89 -66.30
C LYS A 220 6.30 10.80 -67.17
N GLY A 221 5.12 10.61 -66.58
CA GLY A 221 3.85 10.59 -67.33
C GLY A 221 3.49 11.97 -67.89
N GLN A 222 3.68 13.02 -67.08
CA GLN A 222 3.44 14.41 -67.50
C GLN A 222 4.44 14.86 -68.59
N ILE A 223 5.72 14.50 -68.48
CA ILE A 223 6.76 14.77 -69.48
C ILE A 223 6.47 14.03 -70.79
N MET A 224 6.02 12.77 -70.73
CA MET A 224 5.60 12.05 -71.94
C MET A 224 4.42 12.72 -72.64
N ILE A 225 3.43 13.21 -71.89
CA ILE A 225 2.30 13.98 -72.44
C ILE A 225 2.77 15.31 -73.04
N ILE A 226 3.69 16.01 -72.38
CA ILE A 226 4.24 17.28 -72.88
C ILE A 226 5.01 17.06 -74.18
N ILE A 227 5.88 16.04 -74.25
CA ILE A 227 6.63 15.70 -75.48
C ILE A 227 5.67 15.34 -76.62
N PHE A 228 4.64 14.53 -76.35
CA PHE A 228 3.62 14.17 -77.35
C PHE A 228 2.88 15.41 -77.88
N LEU A 229 2.44 16.31 -77.00
CA LEU A 229 1.78 17.56 -77.39
C LEU A 229 2.70 18.49 -78.19
N LEU A 230 4.00 18.54 -77.85
CA LEU A 230 5.00 19.33 -78.58
C LEU A 230 5.20 18.82 -80.01
N VAL A 231 5.29 17.50 -80.20
CA VAL A 231 5.40 16.89 -81.54
C VAL A 231 4.13 17.17 -82.36
N LEU A 232 2.95 17.02 -81.77
CA LEU A 232 1.68 17.32 -82.43
C LEU A 232 1.62 18.81 -82.85
N PHE A 233 2.04 19.72 -81.98
CA PHE A 233 2.13 21.14 -82.29
C PHE A 233 3.09 21.43 -83.45
N ILE A 234 4.26 20.79 -83.49
CA ILE A 234 5.21 20.94 -84.61
C ILE A 234 4.58 20.46 -85.92
N ILE A 235 3.89 19.31 -85.92
CA ILE A 235 3.21 18.79 -87.11
C ILE A 235 2.14 19.77 -87.59
N LEU A 236 1.32 20.29 -86.67
CA LEU A 236 0.28 21.26 -87.00
C LEU A 236 0.87 22.57 -87.55
N PHE A 237 1.96 23.05 -86.93
CA PHE A 237 2.65 24.26 -87.38
C PHE A 237 3.21 24.11 -88.79
N ILE A 238 3.86 22.98 -89.09
CA ILE A 238 4.36 22.68 -90.44
C ILE A 238 3.20 22.62 -91.43
N LEU A 239 2.11 21.94 -91.08
CA LEU A 239 0.93 21.84 -91.94
C LEU A 239 0.36 23.23 -92.26
N VAL A 240 0.25 24.13 -91.28
CA VAL A 240 -0.29 25.48 -91.44
C VAL A 240 0.64 26.43 -92.20
N PHE A 241 1.97 26.30 -92.05
CA PHE A 241 2.93 27.20 -92.73
C PHE A 241 3.33 26.72 -94.14
N PHE A 242 3.24 25.43 -94.43
CA PHE A 242 3.55 24.85 -95.74
C PHE A 242 2.32 24.51 -96.59
N THR A 243 1.11 24.65 -96.05
CA THR A 243 -0.15 24.74 -96.81
C THR A 243 -0.49 26.20 -97.05
#